data_AF-V2XD11-F1
#
_entry.id   AF-V2XD11-F1
#
_cell.length_a   1.000
_cell.length_b   1.000
_cell.length_c   1.000
_cell.angle_alpha   90.00
_cell.angle_beta   90.00
_cell.angle_gamma   90.00
#
_symmetry.space_group_name_H-M   'P 1'
#
loop_
_entity.id
_entity.type
_entity.pdbx_description
1 polymer ?
#
loop_
_entity_poly.entity_id
_entity_poly.type
_entity_poly.pdbx_seq_one_letter_code
_entity_poly.pdbx_strand_id
1 'polypeptide(L)'
;MDLSHTHVAADVYGSSSRQTPSVTQTMPNLPLYRDPWAKREAWRQHPLFSKTTMLRNSFPGFGIAVVAFTAYVIADNVYQKSSKKSDESRH
;
A
#
# COMPACT_ATOMS: atom_id res chain seq x y z
N MET A 1 -7.81 -23.96 -69.14
CA MET A 1 -6.40 -24.13 -68.74
C MET A 1 -5.83 -22.74 -68.45
N ASP A 2 -6.60 -21.89 -67.80
CA ASP A 2 -6.74 -21.74 -66.34
C ASP A 2 -5.89 -20.55 -65.89
N LEU A 3 -6.54 -19.38 -65.96
CA LEU A 3 -6.07 -18.14 -65.36
C LEU A 3 -6.20 -18.27 -63.85
N SER A 4 -5.19 -18.86 -63.22
CA SER A 4 -5.04 -18.92 -61.79
C SER A 4 -4.41 -17.62 -61.26
N HIS A 5 -5.25 -16.78 -60.66
CA HIS A 5 -5.01 -16.04 -59.40
C HIS A 5 -5.88 -14.78 -59.37
N THR A 6 -7.10 -15.04 -58.95
CA THR A 6 -8.05 -14.12 -58.35
C THR A 6 -7.46 -13.35 -57.16
N HIS A 7 -7.76 -12.05 -57.12
CA HIS A 7 -8.04 -11.22 -55.94
C HIS A 7 -7.17 -11.45 -54.70
N VAL A 8 -6.09 -10.68 -54.59
CA VAL A 8 -5.58 -10.28 -53.28
C VAL A 8 -6.55 -9.23 -52.73
N ALA A 9 -7.55 -9.74 -52.01
CA ALA A 9 -8.46 -8.95 -51.22
C ALA A 9 -7.76 -8.47 -49.94
N ALA A 10 -8.20 -7.29 -49.52
CA ALA A 10 -8.15 -6.78 -48.17
C ALA A 10 -6.79 -6.29 -47.68
N ASP A 11 -6.51 -5.03 -48.04
CA ASP A 11 -6.03 -4.03 -47.08
C ASP A 11 -6.98 -4.00 -45.87
N VAL A 12 -6.87 -5.01 -45.00
CA VAL A 12 -7.28 -4.88 -43.60
C VAL A 12 -6.24 -3.97 -42.98
N TYR A 13 -6.46 -2.66 -43.15
CA TYR A 13 -5.94 -1.64 -42.26
C TYR A 13 -6.63 -1.83 -40.90
N GLY A 14 -6.32 -2.96 -40.26
CA GLY A 14 -6.58 -3.23 -38.87
C GLY A 14 -5.67 -2.30 -38.09
N SER A 15 -6.20 -1.12 -37.81
CA SER A 15 -5.80 -0.24 -36.72
C SER A 15 -5.84 -1.02 -35.40
N SER A 16 -4.89 -1.93 -35.21
CA SER A 16 -4.46 -2.35 -33.88
C SER A 16 -3.63 -1.19 -33.36
N SER A 17 -4.34 -0.24 -32.74
CA SER A 17 -3.79 0.61 -31.71
C SER A 17 -2.80 -0.23 -30.91
N ARG A 18 -1.51 0.07 -31.08
CA ARG A 18 -0.47 -0.39 -30.16
C ARG A 18 -0.81 0.24 -28.82
N GLN A 19 -1.71 -0.42 -28.10
CA GLN A 19 -1.91 -0.24 -26.68
C GLN A 19 -0.62 -0.79 -26.07
N THR A 20 0.41 0.05 -26.03
CA THR A 20 1.51 -0.15 -25.11
C THR A 20 0.84 -0.26 -23.75
N PRO A 21 0.98 -1.38 -23.01
CA PRO A 21 0.54 -1.37 -21.63
C PRO A 21 1.31 -0.22 -20.99
N SER A 22 0.59 0.81 -20.58
CA SER A 22 1.04 1.69 -19.51
C SER A 22 1.20 0.79 -18.30
N VAL A 23 2.29 0.02 -18.28
CA VAL A 23 2.91 -0.39 -17.04
C VAL A 23 3.06 0.94 -16.34
N THR A 24 2.23 1.16 -15.32
CA THR A 24 2.51 2.11 -14.26
C THR A 24 3.91 1.78 -13.81
N GLN A 25 4.87 2.42 -14.46
CA GLN A 25 6.26 2.41 -14.09
C GLN A 25 6.23 3.23 -12.81
N THR A 26 5.96 2.55 -11.68
CA THR A 26 6.40 3.02 -10.39
C THR A 26 7.88 3.23 -10.58
N MET A 27 8.26 4.47 -10.88
CA MET A 27 9.64 4.86 -11.05
C MET A 27 10.33 4.35 -9.79
N PRO A 28 11.21 3.32 -9.84
CA PRO A 28 12.01 3.03 -8.68
C PRO A 28 12.75 4.32 -8.42
N ASN A 29 12.60 4.89 -7.22
CA ASN A 29 13.30 6.08 -6.76
C ASN A 29 14.70 6.06 -7.37
N LEU A 30 14.90 6.80 -8.47
CA LEU A 30 16.19 6.87 -9.13
C LEU A 30 16.95 7.84 -8.23
N PRO A 31 17.97 7.38 -7.50
CA PRO A 31 18.71 8.29 -6.67
C PRO A 31 19.34 9.32 -7.62
N LEU A 32 18.94 10.59 -7.47
CA LEU A 32 19.46 11.74 -8.23
C LEU A 32 21.00 11.85 -8.14
N TYR A 33 21.59 11.16 -7.18
CA TYR A 33 23.03 10.94 -7.05
C TYR A 33 23.30 9.49 -6.63
N ARG A 34 24.10 8.77 -7.41
CA ARG A 34 24.50 7.39 -7.11
C ARG A 34 25.69 7.44 -6.16
N ASP A 35 25.43 7.28 -4.86
CA ASP A 35 26.52 7.24 -3.88
C ASP A 35 27.49 6.08 -4.22
N PRO A 36 28.77 6.39 -4.52
CA PRO A 36 29.77 5.37 -4.88
C PRO A 36 30.05 4.38 -3.74
N TRP A 37 29.67 4.68 -2.50
CA TRP A 37 29.87 3.82 -1.34
C TRP A 37 28.61 3.05 -0.93
N ALA A 38 27.47 3.24 -1.59
CA ALA A 38 26.22 2.56 -1.25
C ALA A 38 26.34 1.03 -1.21
N LYS A 39 27.13 0.43 -2.12
CA LYS A 39 27.42 -1.02 -2.12
C LYS A 39 28.25 -1.43 -0.90
N ARG A 40 29.13 -0.56 -0.43
CA ARG A 40 29.95 -0.78 0.77
C ARG A 40 29.16 -0.54 2.05
N GLU A 41 28.23 0.40 2.08
CA GLU A 41 27.39 0.65 3.26
C GLU A 41 26.17 -0.28 3.34
N ALA A 42 25.92 -1.08 2.30
CA ALA A 42 24.83 -2.06 2.26
C ALA A 42 24.89 -3.08 3.43
N TRP A 43 26.07 -3.45 3.94
CA TRP A 43 26.17 -4.34 5.11
C TRP A 43 25.66 -3.69 6.41
N ARG A 44 25.67 -2.36 6.50
CA ARG A 44 25.11 -1.61 7.64
C ARG A 44 23.60 -1.47 7.54
N GLN A 45 23.08 -1.45 6.32
CA GLN A 45 21.66 -1.42 6.02
C GLN A 45 21.06 -2.82 6.16
N HIS A 46 21.15 -3.40 7.35
CA HIS A 46 20.53 -4.70 7.61
C HIS A 46 19.02 -4.50 7.87
N PRO A 47 18.13 -5.31 7.25
CA PRO A 47 16.69 -5.20 7.45
C PRO A 47 16.25 -5.41 8.91
N LEU A 48 17.07 -6.08 9.74
CA LEU A 48 16.82 -6.19 11.19
C LEU A 48 16.97 -4.84 11.93
N PHE A 49 17.82 -3.94 11.42
CA PHE A 49 18.00 -2.59 11.98
C PHE A 49 17.11 -1.56 11.29
N SER A 50 16.04 -2.00 10.63
CA SER A 50 15.04 -1.07 10.10
C SER A 50 14.45 -0.24 11.23
N LYS A 51 14.29 1.07 10.99
CA LYS A 51 13.70 2.02 11.95
C LYS A 51 12.36 1.54 12.50
N THR A 52 11.58 0.84 11.67
CA THR A 52 10.27 0.31 12.05
C THR A 52 10.36 -0.89 12.99
N THR A 53 11.40 -1.72 12.86
CA THR A 53 11.69 -2.83 13.78
C THR A 53 12.16 -2.29 15.13
N MET A 54 13.05 -1.29 15.15
CA MET A 54 13.50 -0.64 16.38
C MET A 54 12.33 -0.02 17.14
N LEU A 55 11.43 0.71 16.45
CA LEU A 55 10.24 1.30 17.07
C LEU A 55 9.28 0.27 17.66
N ARG A 56 9.05 -0.87 16.98
CA ARG A 56 8.23 -1.96 17.55
C ARG A 56 8.91 -2.66 18.73
N ASN A 57 10.24 -2.70 18.76
CA ASN A 57 11.00 -3.34 19.83
C ASN A 57 11.25 -2.42 21.04
N SER A 58 11.09 -1.09 20.90
CA SER A 58 11.21 -0.12 22.00
C SER A 58 10.11 -0.26 23.05
N PHE A 59 8.90 -0.67 22.65
CA PHE A 59 7.78 -0.85 23.55
C PHE A 59 7.18 -2.25 23.38
N PRO A 60 7.76 -3.27 24.06
CA PRO A 60 7.19 -4.60 24.05
C PRO A 60 5.76 -4.53 24.58
N GLY A 61 4.78 -4.82 23.73
CA GLY A 61 3.35 -4.78 24.09
C GLY A 61 2.60 -3.48 23.80
N PHE A 62 3.18 -2.49 23.11
CA PHE A 62 2.46 -1.25 22.76
C PHE A 62 1.16 -1.51 21.98
N GLY A 63 1.16 -2.48 21.06
CA GLY A 63 -0.06 -2.84 20.31
C GLY A 63 -1.19 -3.34 21.22
N ILE A 64 -0.86 -4.18 22.20
CA ILE A 64 -1.85 -4.71 23.15
C ILE A 64 -2.32 -3.61 24.10
N ALA A 65 -1.42 -2.72 24.54
CA ALA A 65 -1.76 -1.59 25.38
C ALA A 65 -2.76 -0.64 24.70
N VAL A 66 -2.55 -0.32 23.41
CA VAL A 66 -3.48 0.52 22.63
C VAL A 66 -4.86 -0.16 22.50
N VAL A 67 -4.89 -1.46 22.22
CA VAL A 67 -6.15 -2.22 22.12
C VAL A 67 -6.90 -2.25 23.45
N ALA A 68 -6.23 -2.58 24.54
CA ALA A 68 -6.83 -2.63 25.89
C ALA A 68 -7.35 -1.25 26.33
N PHE A 69 -6.55 -0.20 26.10
CA PHE A 69 -6.94 1.17 26.43
C PHE A 69 -8.16 1.62 25.62
N THR A 70 -8.18 1.36 24.31
CA THR A 70 -9.32 1.71 23.45
C THR A 70 -10.59 0.97 23.88
N ALA A 71 -10.49 -0.32 24.18
CA ALA A 71 -11.62 -1.11 24.70
C ALA A 71 -12.15 -0.53 26.02
N TYR A 72 -11.26 -0.14 26.94
CA TYR A 72 -11.64 0.49 28.20
C TYR A 72 -12.36 1.83 27.97
N VAL A 73 -11.80 2.71 27.13
CA VAL A 73 -12.42 4.01 26.83
C VAL A 73 -13.80 3.85 26.21
N ILE A 74 -14.00 2.87 25.31
CA ILE A 74 -15.32 2.59 24.74
C ILE A 74 -16.29 2.10 25.81
N ALA A 75 -15.87 1.15 26.65
CA ALA A 75 -16.68 0.64 27.74
C ALA A 75 -17.10 1.75 28.72
N ASP A 76 -16.16 2.62 29.10
CA ASP A 76 -16.40 3.75 29.99
C ASP A 76 -17.35 4.78 29.37
N ASN A 77 -17.15 5.14 28.10
CA ASN A 77 -18.06 6.05 27.38
C ASN A 77 -19.47 5.47 27.23
N VAL A 78 -19.60 4.17 26.97
CA VAL A 78 -20.92 3.50 26.88
C VAL A 78 -21.59 3.45 28.25
N TYR A 79 -20.85 3.12 29.30
CA TYR A 79 -21.33 3.06 30.68
C TYR A 79 -21.77 4.45 31.20
N GLN A 80 -20.99 5.49 30.94
CA GLN A 80 -21.39 6.87 31.31
C GLN A 80 -22.57 7.38 30.48
N LYS A 81 -22.77 6.89 29.24
CA LYS A 81 -23.89 7.29 28.39
C LYS A 81 -25.19 6.56 28.73
N SER A 82 -25.12 5.38 29.36
CA SER A 82 -26.31 4.72 29.90
C SER A 82 -26.79 5.37 31.20
N SER A 83 -25.88 5.79 32.08
CA SER A 83 -26.26 6.49 33.33
C SER A 83 -26.85 7.89 33.11
N LYS A 84 -26.33 8.66 32.14
CA LYS A 84 -26.88 9.99 31.81
C LYS A 84 -28.28 9.94 31.19
N LYS A 85 -28.65 8.86 30.50
CA LYS A 85 -30.01 8.71 29.91
C LYS A 85 -31.10 8.45 30.94
N SER A 86 -30.77 7.86 32.09
CA SER A 86 -31.73 7.62 33.18
C SER A 86 -32.07 8.88 33.98
N ASP A 87 -31.22 9.92 33.94
CA ASP A 87 -31.48 11.21 34.60
C ASP A 87 -32.19 12.20 33.66
N GLU A 88 -31.93 12.18 32.35
CA GLU A 88 -32.62 13.06 31.38
C GLU A 88 -34.11 12.72 31.21
N SER A 89 -34.55 11.50 31.53
CA SER A 89 -35.98 11.15 31.52
C SER A 89 -36.71 11.47 32.83
N ARG A 90 -36.05 12.16 33.78
CA ARG A 90 -36.61 12.51 35.11
C ARG A 90 -36.73 14.02 35.34
N HIS A 91 -36.58 14.84 34.30
CA HIS A 91 -36.89 16.29 34.32
C HIS A 91 -38.04 16.63 33.38
#